data_AF-A0A554A227-F1
#
_entry.id   AF-A0A554A227-F1
#
_cell.length_a   1.000
_cell.length_b   1.000
_cell.length_c   1.000
_cell.angle_alpha   90.00
_cell.angle_beta   90.00
_cell.angle_gamma   90.00
#
_symmetry.space_group_name_H-M   'P 1'
#
loop_
_entity.id
_entity.type
_entity.pdbx_description
1 polymer ?
#
loop_
_entity_poly.entity_id
_entity_poly.type
_entity_poly.pdbx_seq_one_letter_code
_entity_poly.pdbx_strand_id
1 'polypeptide(L)'
;MQRKEIRMKDTQEHYQRFQEEMGFDQFDRTSYKEHKMFLLYIHMLLTTEVAEIAEEFRHLFKQTETSIREGKDELEAFEESKKIINESLGKELADCLAYLCKLSNYFDYNLEDELYKKLNEIKEERRQT
;
A
#
# COMPACT_ATOMS: atom_id res chain seq x y z
N MET A 1 -12.65 -3.74 -24.68
CA MET A 1 -11.27 -3.96 -24.20
C MET A 1 -11.36 -4.89 -23.00
N GLN A 2 -11.04 -6.17 -23.15
CA GLN A 2 -11.07 -7.12 -22.03
C GLN A 2 -9.91 -6.80 -21.09
N ARG A 3 -10.21 -6.51 -19.82
CA ARG A 3 -9.21 -6.29 -18.78
C ARG A 3 -8.49 -7.63 -18.58
N LYS A 4 -7.23 -7.73 -19.00
CA LYS A 4 -6.38 -8.88 -18.71
C LYS A 4 -6.35 -9.03 -17.19
N GLU A 5 -6.57 -10.23 -16.67
CA GLU A 5 -6.43 -10.51 -15.24
C GLU A 5 -4.98 -10.21 -14.85
N ILE A 6 -4.77 -9.14 -14.09
CA ILE A 6 -3.44 -8.72 -13.62
C ILE A 6 -3.18 -9.50 -12.33
N ARG A 7 -2.17 -10.36 -12.33
CA ARG A 7 -1.71 -11.04 -11.12
C ARG A 7 -0.79 -10.13 -10.32
N MET A 8 -0.71 -10.31 -9.01
CA MET A 8 0.13 -9.44 -8.17
C MET A 8 1.60 -9.54 -8.58
N LYS A 9 2.03 -10.71 -9.03
CA LYS A 9 3.35 -10.90 -9.63
C LYS A 9 3.61 -9.99 -10.84
N ASP A 10 2.60 -9.78 -11.70
CA ASP A 10 2.74 -8.88 -12.85
C ASP A 10 2.94 -7.42 -12.38
N THR A 11 2.28 -7.03 -11.29
CA THR A 11 2.48 -5.72 -10.64
C THR A 11 3.88 -5.58 -10.05
N GLN A 12 4.36 -6.60 -9.32
CA GLN A 12 5.72 -6.64 -8.76
C GLN A 12 6.78 -6.49 -9.86
N GLU A 13 6.62 -7.22 -10.97
CA GLU A 13 7.53 -7.17 -12.12
C GLU A 13 7.45 -5.82 -12.87
N HIS A 14 6.26 -5.25 -13.01
CA HIS A 14 6.09 -3.95 -13.63
C HIS A 14 6.78 -2.85 -12.80
N TYR A 15 6.60 -2.89 -11.48
CA TYR A 15 7.26 -1.94 -10.59
C TYR A 15 8.78 -2.11 -10.59
N GLN A 16 9.29 -3.35 -10.62
CA GLN A 16 10.73 -3.62 -10.73
C GLN A 16 11.32 -2.97 -11.99
N ARG A 17 10.68 -3.18 -13.16
CA ARG A 17 11.12 -2.58 -14.42
C ARG A 17 11.14 -1.05 -14.34
N PHE A 18 10.10 -0.45 -13.76
CA PHE A 18 10.05 1.00 -13.54
C PHE A 18 11.22 1.49 -12.66
N GLN A 19 11.53 0.78 -11.56
CA GLN A 19 12.67 1.15 -10.69
C GLN A 19 14.01 1.06 -11.43
N GLU A 20 14.19 0.04 -12.28
CA GLU A 20 15.38 -0.14 -13.10
C GLU A 20 15.53 0.97 -14.16
N GLU A 21 14.44 1.28 -14.87
CA GLU A 21 14.37 2.37 -15.85
C GLU A 21 14.72 3.73 -15.24
N MET A 22 14.28 3.97 -14.01
CA MET A 22 14.54 5.20 -13.26
C MET A 22 15.89 5.21 -12.53
N GLY A 23 16.62 4.09 -12.50
CA GLY A 23 17.87 3.95 -11.75
C GLY A 23 17.71 3.95 -10.22
N PHE A 24 16.50 3.70 -9.71
CA PHE A 24 16.18 3.71 -8.28
C PHE A 24 16.55 2.42 -7.53
N ASP A 25 17.08 1.42 -8.24
CA ASP A 25 17.54 0.14 -7.68
C ASP A 25 19.08 -0.03 -7.75
N GLN A 26 19.81 1.05 -8.01
CA GLN A 26 21.28 1.02 -8.10
C GLN A 26 21.93 1.18 -6.71
N PHE A 27 22.28 0.05 -6.09
CA PHE A 27 23.14 0.02 -4.90
C PHE A 27 24.05 -1.23 -4.90
N ASP A 28 25.15 -1.18 -4.14
CA ASP A 28 26.09 -2.29 -4.06
C ASP A 28 25.54 -3.45 -3.21
N ARG A 29 25.05 -4.49 -3.88
CA ARG A 29 24.53 -5.73 -3.28
C ARG A 29 25.60 -6.67 -2.71
N THR A 30 26.87 -6.26 -2.68
CA THR A 30 27.95 -7.00 -2.00
C THR A 30 28.30 -6.39 -0.64
N SER A 31 27.82 -5.18 -0.36
CA SER A 31 28.06 -4.46 0.87
C SER A 31 26.90 -4.59 1.85
N TYR A 32 27.13 -5.26 2.98
CA TYR A 32 26.15 -5.34 4.07
C TYR A 32 25.68 -3.95 4.54
N LYS A 33 26.58 -2.96 4.52
CA LYS A 33 26.24 -1.59 4.89
C LYS A 33 25.19 -1.01 3.93
N GLU A 34 25.35 -1.22 2.62
CA GLU A 34 24.40 -0.74 1.63
C GLU A 34 23.06 -1.47 1.72
N HIS A 35 23.06 -2.78 1.95
CA HIS A 35 21.82 -3.53 2.26
C HIS A 35 21.08 -2.97 3.47
N LYS A 36 21.79 -2.68 4.56
CA LYS A 36 21.20 -2.08 5.76
C LYS A 36 20.60 -0.71 5.45
N MET A 37 21.33 0.14 4.71
CA MET A 37 20.85 1.47 4.35
C MET A 37 19.62 1.41 3.45
N PHE A 38 19.63 0.54 2.44
CA PHE A 38 18.49 0.29 1.57
C PHE A 38 17.25 -0.12 2.37
N LEU A 39 17.36 -1.14 3.23
CA LEU A 39 16.23 -1.63 4.02
C LEU A 39 15.67 -0.58 4.97
N LEU A 40 16.53 0.18 5.65
CA LEU A 40 16.09 1.27 6.53
C LEU A 40 15.41 2.40 5.75
N TYR A 41 15.94 2.72 4.56
CA TYR A 41 15.37 3.74 3.69
C TYR A 41 13.99 3.34 3.16
N ILE A 42 13.84 2.13 2.65
CA ILE A 42 12.54 1.64 2.18
C ILE A 42 11.54 1.50 3.32
N HIS A 43 11.99 1.06 4.51
CA HIS A 43 11.14 1.05 5.70
C HIS A 43 10.65 2.44 6.07
N MET A 44 11.55 3.44 6.10
CA MET A 44 11.19 4.82 6.38
C MET A 44 10.16 5.34 5.38
N LEU A 45 10.36 5.12 4.08
CA LEU A 45 9.42 5.55 3.05
C LEU A 45 8.06 4.88 3.23
N LEU A 46 8.01 3.55 3.37
CA LEU A 46 6.77 2.84 3.62
C LEU A 46 6.02 3.38 4.84
N THR A 47 6.73 3.70 5.94
CA THR A 47 6.08 4.27 7.13
C THR A 47 5.54 5.68 6.91
N THR A 48 6.15 6.46 6.01
CA THR A 48 5.64 7.78 5.59
C THR A 48 4.33 7.62 4.83
N GLU A 49 4.28 6.74 3.84
CA GLU A 49 3.06 6.53 3.03
C GLU A 49 1.89 6.01 3.91
N VAL A 50 2.18 5.17 4.91
CA VAL A 50 1.18 4.73 5.90
C VAL A 50 0.68 5.91 6.74
N ALA A 51 1.55 6.85 7.09
CA ALA A 51 1.15 8.06 7.80
C ALA A 51 0.30 8.99 6.92
N GLU A 52 0.54 9.04 5.61
CA GLU A 52 -0.28 9.80 4.66
C GLU A 52 -1.69 9.20 4.51
N ILE A 53 -1.83 7.87 4.52
CA ILE A 53 -3.16 7.23 4.64
C ILE A 53 -3.89 7.69 5.92
N ALA A 54 -3.18 7.74 7.04
CA ALA A 54 -3.78 8.19 8.30
C ALA A 54 -4.20 9.67 8.25
N GLU A 55 -3.43 10.50 7.53
CA GLU A 55 -3.77 11.90 7.29
C GLU A 55 -5.04 12.06 6.42
N GLU A 56 -5.20 11.22 5.40
CA GLU A 56 -6.42 11.18 4.59
C GLU A 56 -7.64 10.76 5.41
N PHE A 57 -7.48 9.82 6.34
CA PHE A 57 -8.55 9.49 7.30
C PHE A 57 -8.87 10.66 8.23
N ARG A 58 -7.85 11.38 8.72
CA ARG A 58 -8.05 12.58 9.53
C ARG A 58 -8.86 13.63 8.75
N HIS A 59 -8.56 13.82 7.47
CA HIS A 59 -9.34 14.71 6.59
C HIS A 59 -10.77 14.23 6.39
N LEU A 60 -10.98 12.95 6.11
CA LEU A 60 -12.30 12.33 5.98
C LEU A 60 -13.18 12.62 7.20
N PHE A 61 -12.68 12.34 8.40
CA PHE A 61 -13.45 12.51 9.63
C PHE A 61 -13.72 13.98 9.93
N LYS A 62 -12.72 14.85 9.77
CA LYS A 62 -12.90 16.29 9.99
C LYS A 62 -13.98 16.89 9.07
N GLN A 63 -14.02 16.48 7.81
CA GLN A 63 -15.05 16.93 6.87
C GLN A 63 -16.43 16.39 7.26
N THR A 64 -16.50 15.09 7.56
CA THR A 64 -17.74 14.43 7.99
C THR A 64 -18.34 15.13 9.22
N GLU A 65 -17.54 15.35 10.26
CA GLU A 65 -17.96 16.05 11.48
C GLU A 65 -18.38 17.50 11.25
N THR A 66 -17.78 18.16 10.25
CA THR A 66 -18.17 19.53 9.88
C THR A 66 -19.55 19.54 9.23
N SER A 67 -19.80 18.66 8.26
CA SER A 67 -21.11 18.55 7.62
C SER A 67 -22.21 18.09 8.58
N ILE A 68 -21.90 17.20 9.53
CA ILE A 68 -22.85 16.80 10.59
C ILE A 68 -23.24 18.02 11.44
N ARG A 69 -22.27 18.85 11.85
CA ARG A 69 -22.53 20.08 12.61
C ARG A 69 -23.36 21.10 11.83
N GLU A 70 -23.27 21.07 10.51
CA GLU A 70 -24.08 21.89 9.60
C GLU A 70 -25.50 21.32 9.37
N GLY A 71 -25.83 20.20 10.01
CA GLY A 71 -27.17 19.61 10.02
C GLY A 71 -27.39 18.51 8.98
N LYS A 72 -26.32 18.01 8.33
CA LYS A 72 -26.40 16.89 7.39
C LYS A 72 -26.52 15.55 8.14
N ASP A 73 -27.21 14.60 7.53
CA ASP A 73 -27.25 13.21 8.01
C ASP A 73 -25.85 12.61 8.07
N GLU A 74 -25.58 11.77 9.09
CA GLU A 74 -24.24 11.23 9.36
C GLU A 74 -23.71 10.36 8.21
N LEU A 75 -24.54 9.47 7.66
CA LEU A 75 -24.14 8.59 6.57
C LEU A 75 -23.98 9.35 5.27
N GLU A 76 -24.86 10.32 5.02
CA GLU A 76 -24.75 11.19 3.85
C GLU A 76 -23.47 12.04 3.90
N ALA A 77 -23.13 12.62 5.05
CA ALA A 77 -21.90 13.39 5.28
C ALA A 77 -20.64 12.54 5.08
N PHE A 78 -20.67 11.30 5.57
CA PHE A 78 -19.56 10.36 5.43
C PHE A 78 -19.33 9.95 3.97
N GLU A 79 -20.39 9.59 3.23
CA GLU A 79 -20.27 9.18 1.83
C GLU A 79 -19.83 10.34 0.91
N GLU A 80 -20.20 11.59 1.21
CA GLU A 80 -19.65 12.75 0.50
C GLU A 80 -18.17 12.95 0.82
N SER A 81 -17.80 12.88 2.11
CA SER A 81 -16.41 13.05 2.52
C SER A 81 -15.50 11.96 1.94
N LYS A 82 -15.99 10.72 1.80
CA LYS A 82 -15.29 9.64 1.09
C LYS A 82 -14.99 9.99 -0.36
N LYS A 83 -15.93 10.61 -1.08
CA LYS A 83 -15.72 11.03 -2.47
C LYS A 83 -14.63 12.10 -2.58
N ILE A 84 -14.54 12.99 -1.59
CA ILE A 84 -13.55 14.07 -1.55
C ILE A 84 -12.13 13.51 -1.45
N ILE A 85 -11.90 12.54 -0.57
CA ILE A 85 -10.55 11.97 -0.34
C ILE A 85 -10.20 10.80 -1.27
N ASN A 86 -11.12 10.35 -2.13
CA ASN A 86 -10.95 9.09 -2.86
C ASN A 86 -9.73 9.08 -3.78
N GLU A 87 -9.43 10.22 -4.44
CA GLU A 87 -8.27 10.30 -5.33
C GLU A 87 -6.94 10.33 -4.57
N SER A 88 -6.85 11.12 -3.50
CA SER A 88 -5.66 11.23 -2.67
C SER A 88 -5.38 9.92 -1.94
N LEU A 89 -6.37 9.34 -1.26
CA LEU A 89 -6.24 8.04 -0.60
C LEU A 89 -5.80 6.94 -1.57
N GLY A 90 -6.28 6.98 -2.82
CA GLY A 90 -5.87 6.04 -3.86
C GLY A 90 -4.37 6.12 -4.20
N LYS A 91 -3.77 7.32 -4.14
CA LYS A 91 -2.33 7.53 -4.36
C LYS A 91 -1.52 6.94 -3.20
N GLU A 92 -1.86 7.31 -1.97
CA GLU A 92 -1.13 6.83 -0.78
C GLU A 92 -1.19 5.30 -0.63
N LEU A 93 -2.33 4.69 -0.97
CA LEU A 93 -2.46 3.23 -1.04
C LEU A 93 -1.57 2.61 -2.12
N ALA A 94 -1.45 3.26 -3.28
CA ALA A 94 -0.58 2.81 -4.35
C ALA A 94 0.90 2.94 -3.98
N ASP A 95 1.29 4.00 -3.27
CA ASP A 95 2.66 4.22 -2.81
C ASP A 95 3.05 3.21 -1.72
N CYS A 96 2.14 2.91 -0.79
CA CYS A 96 2.30 1.78 0.13
C CYS A 96 2.51 0.45 -0.62
N LEU A 97 1.68 0.16 -1.62
CA LEU A 97 1.80 -1.05 -2.43
C LEU A 97 3.14 -1.09 -3.18
N ALA A 98 3.61 0.04 -3.69
CA ALA A 98 4.88 0.17 -4.38
C ALA A 98 6.07 -0.21 -3.47
N TYR A 99 6.13 0.28 -2.23
CA TYR A 99 7.20 -0.10 -1.31
C TYR A 99 7.09 -1.53 -0.79
N LEU A 100 5.86 -2.07 -0.64
CA LEU A 100 5.67 -3.50 -0.38
C LEU A 100 6.19 -4.35 -1.54
N CYS A 101 5.94 -3.95 -2.79
CA CYS A 101 6.53 -4.59 -3.96
C CYS A 101 8.05 -4.52 -3.93
N LYS A 102 8.63 -3.34 -3.63
CA LYS A 102 10.08 -3.16 -3.54
C LYS A 102 10.72 -4.11 -2.52
N LEU A 103 10.14 -4.21 -1.33
CA LEU A 103 10.61 -5.14 -0.30
C LEU A 103 10.46 -6.59 -0.73
N SER A 104 9.31 -6.97 -1.29
CA SER A 104 9.08 -8.33 -1.74
C SER A 104 10.05 -8.77 -2.83
N ASN A 105 10.36 -7.90 -3.80
CA ASN A 105 11.33 -8.16 -4.85
C ASN A 105 12.75 -8.30 -4.27
N TYR A 106 13.11 -7.46 -3.30
CA TYR A 106 14.40 -7.55 -2.63
C TYR A 106 14.60 -8.90 -1.91
N PHE A 107 13.53 -9.49 -1.37
CA PHE A 107 13.56 -10.79 -0.68
C PHE A 107 13.11 -11.97 -1.56
N ASP A 108 12.90 -11.76 -2.86
CA ASP A 108 12.42 -12.77 -3.81
C ASP A 108 11.08 -13.44 -3.42
N TYR A 109 10.19 -12.71 -2.76
CA TYR A 109 8.85 -13.19 -2.42
C TYR A 109 7.83 -12.93 -3.53
N ASN A 110 6.98 -13.91 -3.81
CA ASN A 110 5.72 -13.69 -4.51
C ASN A 110 4.65 -13.26 -3.50
N LEU A 111 4.27 -11.99 -3.51
CA LEU A 111 3.32 -11.44 -2.53
C LEU A 111 1.94 -12.11 -2.60
N GLU A 112 1.51 -12.51 -3.79
CA GLU A 112 0.22 -13.20 -3.96
C GLU A 112 0.21 -14.55 -3.24
N ASP A 113 1.27 -15.33 -3.47
CA ASP A 113 1.40 -16.67 -2.88
C ASP A 113 1.49 -16.58 -1.36
N GLU A 114 2.27 -15.64 -0.83
CA GLU A 114 2.38 -15.40 0.61
C GLU A 114 1.05 -14.95 1.23
N LEU A 115 0.29 -14.11 0.55
CA LEU A 115 -1.06 -13.72 1.00
C LEU A 115 -2.00 -14.94 1.04
N TYR A 116 -2.01 -15.76 0.00
CA TYR A 116 -2.87 -16.95 -0.04
C TYR A 116 -2.51 -17.97 1.04
N LYS A 117 -1.22 -18.20 1.28
CA LYS A 117 -0.76 -19.03 2.42
C LYS A 117 -1.31 -18.47 3.72
N LYS A 118 -1.15 -17.17 3.97
CA LYS A 118 -1.61 -16.56 5.21
C LYS A 118 -3.11 -16.66 5.42
N LEU A 119 -3.89 -16.45 4.36
CA LEU A 119 -5.35 -16.56 4.41
C LEU A 119 -5.82 -18.00 4.68
N ASN A 120 -5.08 -19.01 4.21
CA ASN A 120 -5.37 -20.40 4.51
C ASN A 120 -5.07 -20.76 5.97
N GLU A 121 -3.93 -20.29 6.50
CA GLU A 121 -3.61 -20.44 7.94
C GLU A 121 -4.75 -19.89 8.82
N ILE A 122 -5.22 -18.68 8.55
CA ILE A 122 -6.32 -18.04 9.32
C ILE A 122 -7.62 -18.85 9.25
N LYS A 123 -7.92 -19.46 8.10
CA LYS A 123 -9.10 -20.33 7.94
C LYS A 123 -8.97 -21.61 8.76
N GLU A 124 -7.77 -22.17 8.83
CA GLU A 124 -7.49 -23.38 9.60
C GLU A 124 -7.58 -23.11 11.11
N GLU A 125 -6.98 -22.01 11.59
CA GLU A 125 -7.07 -21.57 12.99
C GLU A 125 -8.54 -21.40 13.44
N ARG A 126 -9.36 -20.75 12.61
CA ARG A 126 -10.80 -20.55 12.91
C ARG A 126 -11.64 -21.83 12.88
N ARG A 127 -11.18 -22.89 12.21
CA ARG A 127 -11.88 -24.19 12.21
C ARG A 127 -11.53 -25.04 13.43
N GLN A 128 -10.42 -24.72 14.09
CA GLN A 128 -9.94 -25.41 15.29
C GLN A 128 -10.40 -24.74 16.59
N THR A 129 -11.05 -23.56 16.50
CA THR A 129 -11.65 -22.80 17.61
C THR A 129 -13.16 -22.94 17.57
#